data_AF-A0A933CSF1-F1
#
_entry.id   AF-A0A933CSF1-F1
#
_cell.length_a   1.000
_cell.length_b   1.000
_cell.length_c   1.000
_cell.angle_alpha   90.00
_cell.angle_beta   90.00
_cell.angle_gamma   90.00
#
_symmetry.space_group_name_H-M   'P 1'
#
loop_
_entity.id
_entity.type
_entity.pdbx_description
1 polymer ?
#
loop_
_entity_poly.entity_id
_entity_poly.type
_entity_poly.pdbx_seq_one_letter_code
_entity_poly.pdbx_strand_id
1 'polypeptide(L)'
;MMNRWEAVEIFNRFRQDAIVVHGTGGMGIEINTKSPSDLNLYAPMPYPTPVGLGLALALPKQRVVVTEGDGSALSGISGLATVANMSPKNLLHIIWDNGAWLSPGTMGTRRHYGPLPTATGGRADLEGFARAAGFELGATVENLQEFEVAVRAAFAQEGPNYIVAKINKTPMPDLPAKPVGTVEQAINFRRGLIERGWISSGHAGVSKGKWLAPDERSAPIVFPEIHSETETGPRPSLEKARVIYSSLREAGIDFVVYLPDSANYFVQRMAAEDPQVTSVSVTREDEGLAIAMGAFMGGRNPVLIIEASGLGLCTLAFSTLGHEQRMATLILYGHNFALGEVRDVHACTRWVAGPVLDALRIPNLTLMDIKDAPLIIKQAWRTVRGQMCPVAVSLPLHVLWDE
;
A
#
# COMPACT_ATOMS: atom_id res chain seq x y z
N MET A 1 4.09 -16.29 26.81
CA MET A 1 4.60 -15.34 25.80
C MET A 1 6.03 -15.72 25.43
N MET A 2 6.28 -15.90 24.15
CA MET A 2 7.58 -16.32 23.61
C MET A 2 8.55 -15.14 23.43
N ASN A 3 9.84 -15.42 23.22
CA ASN A 3 10.81 -14.41 22.82
C ASN A 3 10.74 -14.19 21.28
N ARG A 4 10.68 -12.93 20.83
CA ARG A 4 10.63 -12.60 19.40
C ARG A 4 11.87 -13.07 18.63
N TRP A 5 13.05 -12.98 19.23
CA TRP A 5 14.32 -13.40 18.62
C TRP A 5 14.36 -14.89 18.28
N GLU A 6 13.80 -15.72 19.17
CA GLU A 6 13.67 -17.16 18.97
C GLU A 6 12.60 -17.48 17.91
N ALA A 7 11.46 -16.77 17.95
CA ALA A 7 10.41 -16.92 16.94
C ALA A 7 10.87 -16.51 15.53
N VAL A 8 11.65 -15.43 15.39
CA VAL A 8 12.25 -15.03 14.10
C VAL A 8 13.18 -16.12 13.56
N GLU A 9 13.87 -16.86 14.43
CA GLU A 9 14.69 -18.01 13.99
C GLU A 9 13.84 -19.14 13.42
N ILE A 10 12.71 -19.44 14.05
CA ILE A 10 11.73 -20.42 13.54
C ILE A 10 11.22 -19.97 12.17
N PHE A 11 10.79 -18.71 12.05
CA PHE A 11 10.34 -18.14 10.77
C PHE A 11 11.40 -18.28 9.66
N ASN A 12 12.66 -18.00 9.97
CA ASN A 12 13.75 -18.08 8.99
C ASN A 12 13.94 -19.49 8.41
N ARG A 13 13.62 -20.55 9.16
CA ARG A 13 13.68 -21.94 8.67
C ARG A 13 12.68 -22.23 7.56
N PHE A 14 11.55 -21.50 7.52
CA PHE A 14 10.49 -21.68 6.52
C PHE A 14 10.48 -20.62 5.43
N ARG A 15 11.12 -19.47 5.66
CA ARG A 15 11.04 -18.27 4.82
C ARG A 15 11.33 -18.53 3.33
N GLN A 16 12.33 -19.35 3.01
CA GLN A 16 12.83 -19.51 1.63
C GLN A 16 13.08 -18.13 0.97
N ASP A 17 12.71 -17.96 -0.29
CA ASP A 17 12.78 -16.69 -1.03
C ASP A 17 11.54 -15.79 -0.84
N ALA A 18 10.87 -15.88 0.31
CA ALA A 18 9.75 -14.97 0.59
C ALA A 18 10.22 -13.51 0.65
N ILE A 19 9.43 -12.65 0.00
CA ILE A 19 9.51 -11.19 0.14
C ILE A 19 9.03 -10.84 1.54
N VAL A 20 9.80 -10.05 2.29
CA VAL A 20 9.45 -9.64 3.65
C VAL A 20 9.34 -8.13 3.73
N VAL A 21 8.14 -7.64 4.02
CA VAL A 21 7.89 -6.23 4.35
C VAL A 21 7.88 -6.10 5.87
N HIS A 22 8.85 -5.38 6.44
CA HIS A 22 9.00 -5.22 7.89
C HIS A 22 8.75 -3.79 8.36
N GLY A 23 8.10 -3.67 9.52
CA GLY A 23 7.74 -2.40 10.16
C GLY A 23 8.85 -1.73 10.97
N THR A 24 8.49 -0.60 11.58
CA THR A 24 9.37 0.19 12.47
C THR A 24 9.68 -0.56 13.78
N GLY A 25 10.89 -0.33 14.32
CA GLY A 25 11.32 -0.84 15.62
C GLY A 25 12.38 -1.94 15.53
N GLY A 26 12.67 -2.56 16.67
CA GLY A 26 13.74 -3.57 16.81
C GLY A 26 13.56 -4.80 15.91
N MET A 27 12.31 -5.15 15.57
CA MET A 27 12.01 -6.27 14.67
C MET A 27 12.69 -6.19 13.30
N GLY A 28 12.76 -5.00 12.71
CA GLY A 28 13.41 -4.82 11.42
C GLY A 28 14.91 -5.07 11.51
N ILE A 29 15.53 -4.77 12.66
CA ILE A 29 16.93 -5.11 12.93
C ILE A 29 17.05 -6.63 13.08
N GLU A 30 16.18 -7.25 13.88
CA GLU A 30 16.22 -8.69 14.15
C GLU A 30 16.07 -9.52 12.86
N ILE A 31 15.10 -9.18 12.01
CA ILE A 31 14.87 -9.84 10.72
C ILE A 31 16.06 -9.67 9.79
N ASN A 32 16.60 -8.45 9.66
CA ASN A 32 17.75 -8.22 8.77
C ASN A 32 19.04 -8.85 9.30
N THR A 33 19.14 -9.13 10.60
CA THR A 33 20.29 -9.83 11.20
C THR A 33 20.17 -11.35 11.11
N LYS A 34 19.01 -11.95 11.46
CA LYS A 34 18.81 -13.41 11.41
C LYS A 34 18.49 -13.94 10.02
N SER A 35 17.89 -13.11 9.18
CA SER A 35 17.40 -13.44 7.85
C SER A 35 17.81 -12.35 6.85
N PRO A 36 19.13 -12.11 6.69
CA PRO A 36 19.63 -11.13 5.73
C PRO A 36 19.21 -11.53 4.33
N SER A 37 18.53 -10.63 3.64
CA SER A 37 18.05 -10.85 2.28
C SER A 37 17.88 -9.52 1.59
N ASP A 38 18.19 -9.48 0.30
CA ASP A 38 17.78 -8.43 -0.61
C ASP A 38 16.25 -8.38 -0.76
N LEU A 39 15.52 -9.44 -0.43
CA LEU A 39 14.05 -9.46 -0.43
C LEU A 39 13.41 -8.87 0.85
N ASN A 40 14.19 -8.22 1.71
CA ASN A 40 13.68 -7.45 2.85
C ASN A 40 13.41 -5.99 2.44
N LEU A 41 12.19 -5.53 2.64
CA LEU A 41 11.77 -4.15 2.40
C LEU A 41 11.24 -3.53 3.70
N TYR A 42 11.79 -2.39 4.10
CA TYR A 42 11.24 -1.61 5.20
C TYR A 42 10.00 -0.84 4.73
N ALA A 43 9.00 -0.72 5.59
CA ALA A 43 7.95 0.28 5.48
C ALA A 43 7.70 0.89 6.87
N PRO A 44 7.59 2.22 7.01
CA PRO A 44 7.25 2.82 8.29
C PRO A 44 5.79 2.55 8.63
N MET A 45 5.48 2.54 9.92
CA MET A 45 4.10 2.52 10.40
C MET A 45 3.30 3.70 9.78
N PRO A 46 2.05 3.49 9.30
CA PRO A 46 1.23 2.27 9.30
C PRO A 46 1.32 1.43 8.01
N TYR A 47 2.36 1.59 7.22
CA TYR A 47 2.41 1.09 5.83
C TYR A 47 2.93 -0.34 5.56
N PRO A 48 3.39 -1.17 6.51
CA PRO A 48 3.82 -2.54 6.17
C PRO A 48 2.73 -3.38 5.51
N THR A 49 1.53 -3.41 6.09
CA THR A 49 0.36 -4.11 5.52
C THR A 49 0.03 -3.66 4.09
N PRO A 50 -0.22 -2.37 3.79
CA PRO A 50 -0.57 -1.95 2.44
C PRO A 50 0.55 -2.14 1.42
N VAL A 51 1.82 -1.86 1.77
CA VAL A 51 2.96 -2.14 0.86
C VAL A 51 3.04 -3.63 0.55
N GLY A 52 2.85 -4.50 1.54
CA GLY A 52 2.81 -5.95 1.36
C GLY A 52 1.65 -6.42 0.48
N LEU A 53 0.46 -5.85 0.63
CA LEU A 53 -0.68 -6.14 -0.24
C LEU A 53 -0.37 -5.78 -1.70
N GLY A 54 0.19 -4.59 -1.94
CA GLY A 54 0.61 -4.16 -3.28
C GLY A 54 1.60 -5.13 -3.92
N LEU A 55 2.61 -5.57 -3.16
CA LEU A 55 3.58 -6.57 -3.60
C LEU A 55 2.95 -7.94 -3.87
N ALA A 56 2.04 -8.39 -3.01
CA ALA A 56 1.38 -9.69 -3.14
C ALA A 56 0.53 -9.78 -4.41
N LEU A 57 -0.21 -8.71 -4.73
CA LEU A 57 -1.01 -8.59 -5.95
C LEU A 57 -0.15 -8.38 -7.21
N ALA A 58 1.00 -7.72 -7.07
CA ALA A 58 1.95 -7.53 -8.17
C ALA A 58 2.68 -8.84 -8.55
N LEU A 59 3.02 -9.65 -7.54
CA LEU A 59 3.83 -10.86 -7.65
C LEU A 59 3.08 -12.09 -7.10
N PRO A 60 1.96 -12.51 -7.72
CA PRO A 60 1.05 -13.52 -7.17
C PRO A 60 1.67 -14.92 -7.02
N LYS A 61 2.83 -15.17 -7.63
CA LYS A 61 3.55 -16.45 -7.55
C LYS A 61 4.59 -16.48 -6.43
N GLN A 62 4.92 -15.33 -5.85
CA GLN A 62 5.96 -15.19 -4.83
C GLN A 62 5.29 -15.05 -3.46
N ARG A 63 5.81 -15.72 -2.45
CA ARG A 63 5.31 -15.56 -1.07
C ARG A 63 5.68 -14.17 -0.56
N VAL A 64 4.70 -13.44 -0.04
CA VAL A 64 4.89 -12.14 0.60
C VAL A 64 4.53 -12.27 2.08
N VAL A 65 5.44 -11.85 2.94
CA VAL A 65 5.27 -11.84 4.40
C VAL A 65 5.32 -10.40 4.88
N VAL A 66 4.22 -9.92 5.44
CA VAL A 66 4.18 -8.65 6.19
C VAL A 66 4.47 -8.96 7.63
N THR A 67 5.34 -8.17 8.25
CA THR A 67 5.64 -8.34 9.65
C THR A 67 5.83 -7.02 10.40
N GLU A 68 4.97 -6.78 11.38
CA GLU A 68 4.88 -5.50 12.10
C GLU A 68 4.44 -5.69 13.56
N GLY A 69 4.62 -4.66 14.38
CA GLY A 69 4.24 -4.71 15.79
C GLY A 69 2.74 -4.50 15.96
N ASP A 70 2.19 -4.95 17.09
CA ASP A 70 0.79 -4.70 17.49
C ASP A 70 0.36 -3.23 17.36
N GLY A 71 1.18 -2.31 17.84
CA GLY A 71 0.89 -0.88 17.72
C GLY A 71 0.87 -0.38 16.27
N SER A 72 1.74 -0.93 15.42
CA SER A 72 1.79 -0.61 13.99
C SER A 72 0.56 -1.13 13.26
N ALA A 73 0.20 -2.39 13.49
CA ALA A 73 -0.97 -2.99 12.89
C ALA A 73 -2.27 -2.27 13.30
N LEU A 74 -2.37 -1.85 14.57
CA LEU A 74 -3.52 -1.05 15.04
C LEU A 74 -3.60 0.33 14.38
N SER A 75 -2.47 0.98 14.08
CA SER A 75 -2.46 2.28 13.41
C SER A 75 -2.90 2.22 11.93
N GLY A 76 -2.80 1.03 11.32
CA GLY A 76 -3.20 0.72 9.95
C GLY A 76 -4.39 -0.24 9.86
N ILE A 77 -5.24 -0.31 10.89
CA ILE A 77 -6.22 -1.41 11.05
C ILE A 77 -7.21 -1.53 9.89
N SER A 78 -7.51 -0.44 9.19
CA SER A 78 -8.36 -0.43 7.97
C SER A 78 -7.82 -1.37 6.89
N GLY A 79 -6.49 -1.52 6.80
CA GLY A 79 -5.85 -2.35 5.79
C GLY A 79 -6.17 -3.83 5.90
N LEU A 80 -6.64 -4.30 7.07
CA LEU A 80 -7.12 -5.68 7.20
C LEU A 80 -8.36 -5.93 6.32
N ALA A 81 -9.29 -4.96 6.24
CA ALA A 81 -10.48 -5.10 5.40
C ALA A 81 -10.10 -5.12 3.91
N THR A 82 -9.15 -4.27 3.49
CA THR A 82 -8.65 -4.27 2.11
C THR A 82 -7.96 -5.59 1.76
N VAL A 83 -7.10 -6.11 2.64
CA VAL A 83 -6.45 -7.41 2.42
C VAL A 83 -7.47 -8.54 2.32
N ALA A 84 -8.45 -8.59 3.22
CA ALA A 84 -9.48 -9.62 3.23
C ALA A 84 -10.32 -9.57 1.93
N ASN A 85 -10.75 -8.38 1.51
CA ASN A 85 -11.51 -8.21 0.26
C ASN A 85 -10.72 -8.56 -0.99
N MET A 86 -9.40 -8.30 -1.01
CA MET A 86 -8.55 -8.67 -2.14
C MET A 86 -8.15 -10.15 -2.12
N SER A 87 -8.12 -10.77 -0.94
CA SER A 87 -7.83 -12.19 -0.71
C SER A 87 -6.56 -12.74 -1.42
N PRO A 88 -5.38 -12.10 -1.27
CA PRO A 88 -4.16 -12.56 -1.93
C PRO A 88 -3.69 -13.93 -1.40
N LYS A 89 -3.64 -14.92 -2.30
CA LYS A 89 -3.25 -16.32 -2.02
C LYS A 89 -1.84 -16.49 -1.45
N ASN A 90 -0.98 -15.51 -1.67
CA ASN A 90 0.44 -15.56 -1.36
C ASN A 90 0.85 -14.67 -0.18
N LEU A 91 -0.10 -14.07 0.55
CA LEU A 91 0.20 -13.18 1.67
C LEU A 91 0.12 -13.90 3.03
N LEU A 92 1.12 -13.65 3.88
CA LEU A 92 1.12 -13.98 5.30
C LEU A 92 1.41 -12.70 6.12
N HIS A 93 0.56 -12.37 7.07
CA HIS A 93 0.76 -11.25 7.98
C HIS A 93 1.08 -11.76 9.39
N ILE A 94 2.29 -11.48 9.89
CA ILE A 94 2.76 -11.84 11.23
C ILE A 94 2.86 -10.58 12.09
N ILE A 95 2.00 -10.47 13.10
CA ILE A 95 2.05 -9.37 14.07
C ILE A 95 2.72 -9.83 15.36
N TRP A 96 3.69 -9.06 15.82
CA TRP A 96 4.35 -9.29 17.09
C TRP A 96 3.69 -8.46 18.18
N ASP A 97 2.95 -9.12 19.06
CA ASP A 97 2.12 -8.48 20.08
C ASP A 97 2.68 -8.71 21.48
N ASN A 98 3.37 -7.69 21.99
CA ASN A 98 3.85 -7.61 23.37
C ASN A 98 2.96 -6.71 24.25
N GLY A 99 1.87 -6.17 23.71
CA GLY A 99 1.01 -5.20 24.37
C GLY A 99 1.71 -3.89 24.76
N ALA A 100 2.80 -3.51 24.09
CA ALA A 100 3.58 -2.33 24.45
C ALA A 100 4.47 -1.74 23.36
N TRP A 101 4.51 -0.41 23.33
CA TRP A 101 5.54 0.36 22.65
C TRP A 101 6.87 0.27 23.39
N LEU A 102 7.84 -0.47 22.83
CA LEU A 102 9.21 -0.59 23.36
C LEU A 102 10.16 0.50 22.83
N SER A 103 9.84 1.09 21.66
CA SER A 103 10.66 2.11 20.99
C SER A 103 10.54 3.57 21.48
N PRO A 104 9.49 4.04 22.19
CA PRO A 104 9.47 5.40 22.74
C PRO A 104 10.47 5.50 23.91
N GLY A 105 11.76 5.62 23.58
CA GLY A 105 12.85 5.71 24.56
C GLY A 105 14.19 5.12 24.14
N THR A 106 14.34 4.55 22.93
CA THR A 106 15.60 3.88 22.52
C THR A 106 16.41 4.59 21.44
N MET A 107 15.87 5.64 20.79
CA MET A 107 16.66 6.48 19.88
C MET A 107 17.36 7.61 20.66
N GLY A 108 18.45 7.27 21.35
CA GLY A 108 19.49 8.23 21.73
C GLY A 108 19.36 8.96 23.07
N THR A 109 18.34 8.71 23.89
CA THR A 109 18.22 9.35 25.22
C THR A 109 18.47 8.36 26.36
N ARG A 110 19.40 8.70 27.27
CA ARG A 110 19.79 7.90 28.45
C ARG A 110 18.71 7.81 29.55
N ARG A 111 17.46 8.23 29.30
CA ARG A 111 16.37 8.22 30.28
C ARG A 111 15.22 7.37 29.76
N HIS A 112 15.20 6.12 30.23
CA HIS A 112 14.16 5.14 29.94
C HIS A 112 12.95 5.38 30.85
N TYR A 113 11.77 5.63 30.27
CA TYR A 113 10.50 5.55 31.02
C TYR A 113 9.83 4.16 30.94
N GLY A 114 10.51 3.17 30.34
CA GLY A 114 10.01 1.80 30.22
C GLY A 114 8.96 1.62 29.12
N PRO A 115 8.43 0.39 28.95
CA PRO A 115 7.42 0.09 27.93
C PRO A 115 6.10 0.82 28.20
N LEU A 116 5.55 1.51 27.20
CA LEU A 116 4.22 2.11 27.28
C LEU A 116 3.17 1.16 26.68
N PRO A 117 2.01 0.94 27.32
CA PRO A 117 1.01 0.00 26.82
C PRO A 117 0.45 0.44 25.46
N THR A 118 0.27 -0.52 24.56
CA THR A 118 -0.57 -0.39 23.37
C THR A 118 -2.02 -0.77 23.73
N ALA A 119 -2.96 -0.60 22.79
CA ALA A 119 -4.35 -0.99 23.04
C ALA A 119 -4.53 -2.52 23.23
N THR A 120 -3.63 -3.34 22.69
CA THR A 120 -3.61 -4.81 22.91
C THR A 120 -3.02 -5.20 24.27
N GLY A 121 -2.30 -4.28 24.94
CA GLY A 121 -2.03 -4.38 26.37
C GLY A 121 -3.29 -4.18 27.23
N GLY A 122 -4.37 -3.69 26.61
CA GLY A 122 -5.70 -3.53 27.20
C GLY A 122 -6.70 -4.54 26.65
N ARG A 123 -7.73 -4.06 25.95
CA ARG A 123 -8.88 -4.87 25.48
C ARG A 123 -8.89 -5.12 23.98
N ALA A 124 -8.03 -4.45 23.20
CA ALA A 124 -8.06 -4.61 21.75
C ALA A 124 -7.61 -6.02 21.38
N ASP A 125 -8.42 -6.70 20.57
CA ASP A 125 -8.17 -8.06 20.09
C ASP A 125 -7.90 -8.04 18.59
N LEU A 126 -6.62 -8.23 18.23
CA LEU A 126 -6.16 -8.21 16.84
C LEU A 126 -6.65 -9.42 16.03
N GLU A 127 -6.78 -10.60 16.64
CA GLU A 127 -7.36 -11.76 15.96
C GLU A 127 -8.86 -11.53 15.72
N GLY A 128 -9.56 -10.97 16.71
CA GLY A 128 -10.94 -10.53 16.58
C GLY A 128 -11.12 -9.53 15.43
N PHE A 129 -10.26 -8.51 15.33
CA PHE A 129 -10.26 -7.57 14.19
C PHE A 129 -10.03 -8.27 12.86
N ALA A 130 -9.05 -9.17 12.76
CA ALA A 130 -8.76 -9.88 11.51
C ALA A 130 -9.93 -10.77 11.08
N ARG A 131 -10.55 -11.51 12.00
CA ARG A 131 -11.75 -12.31 11.73
C ARG A 131 -12.92 -11.44 11.28
N ALA A 132 -13.17 -10.34 11.98
CA ALA A 132 -14.25 -9.41 11.63
C ALA A 132 -14.00 -8.68 10.29
N ALA A 133 -12.73 -8.50 9.89
CA ALA A 133 -12.36 -7.99 8.59
C ALA A 133 -12.56 -9.00 7.45
N GLY A 134 -12.67 -10.30 7.76
CA GLY A 134 -12.91 -11.38 6.78
C GLY A 134 -11.77 -12.36 6.58
N PHE A 135 -10.73 -12.36 7.44
CA PHE A 135 -9.69 -13.40 7.38
C PHE A 135 -10.26 -14.75 7.84
N GLU A 136 -10.17 -15.76 6.96
CA GLU A 136 -10.57 -17.14 7.27
C GLU A 136 -9.44 -17.95 7.92
N LEU A 137 -8.19 -17.58 7.63
CA LEU A 137 -7.00 -18.33 8.02
C LEU A 137 -6.12 -17.51 8.95
N GLY A 138 -6.11 -17.89 10.23
CA GLY A 138 -5.21 -17.29 11.20
C GLY A 138 -5.52 -17.63 12.65
N ALA A 139 -4.57 -17.33 13.53
CA ALA A 139 -4.70 -17.55 14.96
C ALA A 139 -3.77 -16.65 15.78
N THR A 140 -4.14 -16.41 17.02
CA THR A 140 -3.20 -16.00 18.06
C THR A 140 -2.40 -17.20 18.55
N VAL A 141 -1.09 -17.02 18.73
CA VAL A 141 -0.17 -18.04 19.24
C VAL A 141 0.63 -17.48 20.43
N GLU A 142 0.84 -18.30 21.45
CA GLU A 142 1.38 -17.84 22.73
C GLU A 142 2.77 -18.38 23.08
N ASN A 143 3.20 -19.42 22.37
CA ASN A 143 4.48 -20.10 22.55
C ASN A 143 5.14 -20.47 21.22
N LEU A 144 6.42 -20.87 21.28
CA LEU A 144 7.24 -21.16 20.10
C LEU A 144 6.72 -22.37 19.29
N GLN A 145 6.15 -23.36 19.96
CA GLN A 145 5.62 -24.57 19.33
C GLN A 145 4.38 -24.23 18.48
N GLU A 146 3.44 -23.47 19.05
CA GLU A 146 2.27 -22.96 18.32
C GLU A 146 2.69 -22.06 17.16
N PHE A 147 3.67 -21.18 17.38
CA PHE A 147 4.19 -20.31 16.31
C PHE A 147 4.82 -21.12 15.17
N GLU A 148 5.62 -22.16 15.47
CA GLU A 148 6.19 -23.05 14.45
C GLU A 148 5.10 -23.76 13.63
N VAL A 149 4.09 -24.30 14.31
CA VAL A 149 2.95 -24.96 13.64
C VAL A 149 2.21 -23.98 12.74
N ALA A 150 1.91 -22.77 13.24
CA ALA A 150 1.19 -21.75 12.50
C ALA A 150 1.97 -21.24 11.27
N VAL A 151 3.28 -20.98 11.40
CA VAL A 151 4.12 -20.57 10.26
C VAL A 151 4.20 -21.69 9.24
N ARG A 152 4.44 -22.93 9.66
CA ARG A 152 4.47 -24.09 8.75
C ARG A 152 3.16 -24.23 7.96
N ALA A 153 2.03 -24.12 8.65
CA ALA A 153 0.71 -24.17 8.02
C ALA A 153 0.52 -23.02 7.01
N ALA A 154 0.85 -21.79 7.39
CA ALA A 154 0.72 -20.61 6.52
C ALA A 154 1.56 -20.70 5.24
N PHE A 155 2.75 -21.32 5.30
CA PHE A 155 3.57 -21.55 4.11
C PHE A 155 3.08 -22.71 3.23
N ALA A 156 2.32 -23.65 3.80
CA ALA A 156 1.76 -24.80 3.09
C ALA A 156 0.39 -24.51 2.43
N GLN A 157 -0.33 -23.46 2.87
CA GLN A 157 -1.65 -23.12 2.35
C GLN A 157 -1.69 -21.78 1.60
N GLU A 158 -2.71 -21.62 0.76
CA GLU A 158 -3.05 -20.34 0.12
C GLU A 158 -3.70 -19.41 1.15
N GLY A 159 -3.26 -18.16 1.20
CA GLY A 159 -3.74 -17.11 2.10
C GLY A 159 -4.97 -16.35 1.60
N PRO A 160 -5.22 -15.14 2.16
CA PRO A 160 -4.33 -14.44 3.09
C PRO A 160 -4.31 -15.10 4.48
N ASN A 161 -3.10 -15.28 5.03
CA ASN A 161 -2.91 -15.85 6.38
C ASN A 161 -2.58 -14.75 7.38
N TYR A 162 -2.99 -14.95 8.63
CA TYR A 162 -2.73 -14.01 9.73
C TYR A 162 -2.24 -14.72 11.00
N ILE A 163 -1.19 -14.21 11.64
CA ILE A 163 -0.65 -14.76 12.90
C ILE A 163 -0.44 -13.62 13.88
N VAL A 164 -1.13 -13.66 15.03
CA VAL A 164 -0.83 -12.78 16.17
C VAL A 164 0.10 -13.52 17.12
N ALA A 165 1.38 -13.18 17.08
CA ALA A 165 2.42 -13.80 17.88
C ALA A 165 2.56 -13.06 19.23
N LYS A 166 2.05 -13.64 20.32
CA LYS A 166 2.18 -13.05 21.67
C LYS A 166 3.61 -13.21 22.19
N ILE A 167 4.32 -12.09 22.23
CA ILE A 167 5.74 -12.03 22.61
C ILE A 167 5.95 -11.32 23.94
N ASN A 168 7.02 -11.67 24.64
CA ASN A 168 7.42 -10.97 25.85
C ASN A 168 7.97 -9.57 25.52
N LYS A 169 8.17 -8.75 26.56
CA LYS A 169 8.73 -7.40 26.47
C LYS A 169 10.25 -7.39 26.57
N THR A 170 10.90 -8.54 26.36
CA THR A 170 12.36 -8.63 26.42
C THR A 170 12.95 -7.70 25.38
N PRO A 171 13.86 -6.78 25.76
CA PRO A 171 14.55 -5.94 24.80
C PRO A 171 15.25 -6.79 23.74
N MET A 172 15.36 -6.23 22.54
CA MET A 172 16.22 -6.80 21.50
C MET A 172 17.63 -7.00 22.07
N PRO A 173 18.32 -8.10 21.69
CA PRO A 173 19.74 -8.26 22.01
C PRO A 173 20.56 -7.05 21.55
N ASP A 174 21.76 -6.88 22.09
CA ASP A 174 22.70 -5.88 21.57
C ASP A 174 23.16 -6.34 20.17
N LEU A 175 22.53 -5.77 19.14
CA LEU A 175 22.74 -6.10 17.74
C LEU A 175 23.41 -4.91 17.05
N PRO A 176 24.26 -5.17 16.04
CA PRO A 176 24.82 -4.09 15.24
C PRO A 176 23.69 -3.25 14.61
N ALA A 177 23.99 -1.97 14.35
CA ALA A 177 23.10 -1.11 13.60
C ALA A 177 22.73 -1.77 12.26
N LYS A 178 21.55 -1.41 11.71
CA LYS A 178 21.12 -1.92 10.40
C LYS A 178 22.28 -1.75 9.39
N PRO A 179 22.66 -2.82 8.67
CA PRO A 179 23.85 -2.79 7.82
C PRO A 179 23.73 -1.79 6.67
N VAL A 180 22.50 -1.47 6.25
CA VAL A 180 22.19 -0.50 5.19
C VAL A 180 21.04 0.41 5.60
N GLY A 181 21.05 1.64 5.07
CA GLY A 181 19.93 2.58 5.21
C GLY A 181 18.69 2.11 4.44
N THR A 182 17.55 2.71 4.76
CA THR A 182 16.24 2.47 4.10
C THR A 182 16.25 2.73 2.59
N VAL A 183 16.96 3.78 2.15
CA VAL A 183 17.15 4.13 0.73
C VAL A 183 17.86 2.98 0.00
N GLU A 184 19.00 2.55 0.53
CA GLU A 184 19.81 1.48 -0.06
C GLU A 184 19.08 0.14 -0.01
N GLN A 185 18.35 -0.13 1.08
CA GLN A 185 17.50 -1.33 1.17
C GLN A 185 16.44 -1.36 0.06
N ALA A 186 15.77 -0.25 -0.23
CA ALA A 186 14.77 -0.20 -1.30
C ALA A 186 15.38 -0.43 -2.70
N ILE A 187 16.57 0.11 -2.94
CA ILE A 187 17.33 -0.11 -4.19
C ILE A 187 17.75 -1.58 -4.31
N ASN A 188 18.32 -2.15 -3.24
CA ASN A 188 18.75 -3.56 -3.21
C ASN A 188 17.55 -4.50 -3.36
N PHE A 189 16.42 -4.16 -2.76
CA PHE A 189 15.17 -4.89 -2.92
C PHE A 189 14.73 -4.96 -4.37
N ARG A 190 14.60 -3.80 -5.03
CA ARG A 190 14.19 -3.77 -6.43
C ARG A 190 15.20 -4.50 -7.34
N ARG A 191 16.50 -4.38 -7.06
CA ARG A 191 17.55 -5.12 -7.77
C ARG A 191 17.41 -6.63 -7.57
N GLY A 192 17.18 -7.09 -6.36
CA GLY A 192 16.99 -8.51 -6.04
C GLY A 192 15.81 -9.15 -6.77
N LEU A 193 14.72 -8.40 -6.97
CA LEU A 193 13.58 -8.85 -7.79
C LEU A 193 13.96 -8.93 -9.30
N ILE A 194 14.77 -8.01 -9.79
CA ILE A 194 15.25 -7.99 -11.19
C ILE A 194 16.20 -9.14 -11.46
N GLU A 195 17.17 -9.37 -10.58
CA GLU A 195 18.19 -10.42 -10.74
C GLU A 195 17.58 -11.83 -10.75
N ARG A 196 16.45 -12.01 -10.04
CA ARG A 196 15.65 -13.24 -10.07
C ARG A 196 14.73 -13.34 -11.29
N GLY A 197 14.66 -12.31 -12.13
CA GLY A 197 13.78 -12.25 -13.30
C GLY A 197 12.29 -12.14 -12.96
N TRP A 198 11.94 -11.75 -11.73
CA TRP A 198 10.54 -11.59 -11.31
C TRP A 198 9.93 -10.29 -11.83
N ILE A 199 10.75 -9.25 -11.99
CA ILE A 199 10.36 -7.97 -12.59
C ILE A 199 11.40 -7.51 -13.62
N SER A 200 11.02 -6.57 -14.49
CA SER A 200 11.95 -5.98 -15.46
C SER A 200 12.72 -4.77 -14.89
N SER A 201 13.91 -4.51 -15.43
CA SER A 201 14.78 -3.39 -15.03
C SER A 201 14.24 -1.99 -15.38
N GLY A 202 13.06 -1.90 -16.01
CA GLY A 202 12.34 -0.63 -16.19
C GLY A 202 12.77 0.24 -17.38
N HIS A 203 13.72 -0.18 -18.23
CA HIS A 203 14.06 0.52 -19.48
C HIS A 203 13.35 -0.07 -20.72
N ALA A 204 12.97 -1.35 -20.67
CA ALA A 204 12.12 -1.96 -21.70
C ALA A 204 10.65 -1.63 -21.39
N GLY A 205 9.87 -1.39 -22.46
CA GLY A 205 8.46 -1.04 -22.40
C GLY A 205 7.60 -2.03 -21.61
N VAL A 206 6.37 -1.61 -21.32
CA VAL A 206 5.23 -2.35 -20.74
C VAL A 206 5.56 -3.81 -20.47
N SER A 207 5.55 -4.22 -19.20
CA SER A 207 5.66 -5.63 -18.83
C SER A 207 4.74 -6.45 -19.75
N LYS A 208 5.34 -7.33 -20.56
CA LYS A 208 4.62 -8.16 -21.52
C LYS A 208 3.93 -9.36 -20.86
N GLY A 209 3.83 -9.37 -19.52
CA GLY A 209 3.13 -10.41 -18.79
C GLY A 209 1.62 -10.31 -19.02
N LYS A 210 0.96 -11.45 -19.26
CA LYS A 210 -0.46 -11.56 -18.97
C LYS A 210 -0.61 -11.41 -17.46
N TRP A 211 -1.03 -10.23 -17.03
CA TRP A 211 -1.31 -9.97 -15.63
C TRP A 211 -2.57 -10.72 -15.22
N LEU A 212 -2.52 -11.36 -14.05
CA LEU A 212 -3.64 -12.12 -13.54
C LEU A 212 -4.77 -11.15 -13.16
N ALA A 213 -5.99 -11.50 -13.55
CA ALA A 213 -7.19 -10.87 -13.05
C ALA A 213 -7.24 -10.99 -11.51
N PRO A 214 -7.99 -10.12 -10.81
CA PRO A 214 -8.34 -10.34 -9.41
C PRO A 214 -8.81 -11.78 -9.20
N ASP A 215 -8.47 -12.38 -8.06
CA ASP A 215 -8.83 -13.77 -7.76
C ASP A 215 -10.36 -13.92 -7.72
N GLU A 216 -10.89 -15.10 -8.04
CA GLU A 216 -12.33 -15.37 -7.86
C GLU A 216 -12.80 -15.15 -6.41
N ARG A 217 -11.88 -15.25 -5.44
CA ARG A 217 -12.14 -14.96 -4.03
C ARG A 217 -12.17 -13.47 -3.69
N SER A 218 -11.76 -12.58 -4.58
CA SER A 218 -11.87 -11.14 -4.35
C SER A 218 -13.34 -10.73 -4.35
N ALA A 219 -13.76 -9.91 -3.39
CA ALA A 219 -15.13 -9.41 -3.35
C ALA A 219 -15.43 -8.63 -4.65
N PRO A 220 -16.54 -8.92 -5.34
CA PRO A 220 -16.85 -8.24 -6.59
C PRO A 220 -17.10 -6.75 -6.34
N ILE A 221 -16.46 -5.91 -7.15
CA ILE A 221 -16.73 -4.47 -7.12
C ILE A 221 -17.90 -4.19 -8.06
N VAL A 222 -19.08 -4.03 -7.50
CA VAL A 222 -20.29 -3.70 -8.27
C VAL A 222 -20.53 -2.20 -8.21
N PHE A 223 -20.41 -1.52 -9.35
CA PHE A 223 -20.78 -0.13 -9.47
C PHE A 223 -22.29 -0.01 -9.77
N PRO A 224 -23.06 0.78 -8.99
CA PRO A 224 -24.50 0.93 -9.21
C PRO A 224 -24.76 1.65 -10.53
N GLU A 225 -25.85 1.32 -11.22
CA GLU A 225 -26.28 2.10 -12.39
C GLU A 225 -26.67 3.52 -11.99
N ILE A 226 -26.32 4.49 -12.84
CA ILE A 226 -26.76 5.88 -12.66
C ILE A 226 -28.15 6.00 -13.28
N HIS A 227 -29.17 6.08 -12.43
CA HIS A 227 -30.54 6.37 -12.87
C HIS A 227 -30.67 7.88 -13.13
N SER A 228 -30.67 8.27 -14.41
CA SER A 228 -30.90 9.66 -14.81
C SER A 228 -32.38 9.92 -14.98
N GLU A 229 -33.00 10.77 -14.16
CA GLU A 229 -34.25 11.42 -14.61
C GLU A 229 -34.62 12.73 -13.88
N THR A 230 -34.03 13.10 -12.75
CA THR A 230 -34.56 14.25 -11.97
C THR A 230 -33.58 15.35 -11.53
N GLU A 231 -32.27 15.27 -11.78
CA GLU A 231 -31.34 16.30 -11.28
C GLU A 231 -30.84 17.25 -12.38
N THR A 232 -31.16 18.54 -12.24
CA THR A 232 -30.55 19.64 -13.01
C THR A 232 -29.17 19.98 -12.44
N GLY A 233 -28.13 20.00 -13.27
CA GLY A 233 -26.76 20.39 -12.88
C GLY A 233 -25.68 19.54 -13.55
N PRO A 234 -24.39 19.83 -13.27
CA PRO A 234 -23.27 19.10 -13.85
C PRO A 234 -23.38 17.61 -13.58
N ARG A 235 -23.00 16.76 -14.55
CA ARG A 235 -23.01 15.29 -14.39
C ARG A 235 -21.70 14.65 -14.85
N PRO A 236 -21.28 13.51 -14.26
CA PRO A 236 -20.12 12.78 -14.76
C PRO A 236 -20.28 12.43 -16.24
N SER A 237 -19.24 12.66 -17.04
CA SER A 237 -19.24 12.41 -18.48
C SER A 237 -18.56 11.08 -18.79
N LEU A 238 -19.31 10.11 -19.33
CA LEU A 238 -18.73 8.83 -19.76
C LEU A 238 -17.72 9.01 -20.91
N GLU A 239 -17.99 9.94 -21.82
CA GLU A 239 -17.09 10.21 -22.96
C GLU A 239 -15.75 10.76 -22.48
N LYS A 240 -15.76 11.79 -21.63
CA LYS A 240 -14.53 12.36 -21.07
C LYS A 240 -13.78 11.35 -20.20
N ALA A 241 -14.50 10.58 -19.37
CA ALA A 241 -13.89 9.52 -18.59
C ALA A 241 -13.19 8.46 -19.48
N ARG A 242 -13.78 8.10 -20.63
CA ARG A 242 -13.16 7.18 -21.59
C ARG A 242 -11.85 7.72 -22.14
N VAL A 243 -11.73 9.02 -22.38
CA VAL A 243 -10.47 9.64 -22.79
C VAL A 243 -9.40 9.52 -21.69
N ILE A 244 -9.75 9.79 -20.43
CA ILE A 244 -8.82 9.61 -19.29
C ILE A 244 -8.38 8.14 -19.18
N TYR A 245 -9.32 7.20 -19.20
CA TYR A 245 -9.03 5.79 -19.01
C TYR A 245 -8.20 5.20 -20.16
N SER A 246 -8.55 5.50 -21.42
CA SER A 246 -7.74 5.09 -22.57
C SER A 246 -6.33 5.68 -22.50
N SER A 247 -6.17 6.94 -22.09
CA SER A 247 -4.86 7.56 -21.89
C SER A 247 -4.02 6.84 -20.83
N LEU A 248 -4.63 6.38 -19.74
CA LEU A 248 -3.95 5.56 -18.71
C LEU A 248 -3.49 4.21 -19.30
N ARG A 249 -4.35 3.52 -20.04
CA ARG A 249 -4.02 2.23 -20.67
C ARG A 249 -2.93 2.38 -21.73
N GLU A 250 -2.97 3.42 -22.56
CA GLU A 250 -1.93 3.75 -23.52
C GLU A 250 -0.58 4.11 -22.87
N ALA A 251 -0.61 4.72 -21.68
CA ALA A 251 0.59 4.92 -20.87
C ALA A 251 1.13 3.62 -20.25
N GLY A 252 0.36 2.53 -20.30
CA GLY A 252 0.72 1.21 -19.81
C GLY A 252 0.33 0.96 -18.35
N ILE A 253 -0.56 1.77 -17.78
CA ILE A 253 -1.07 1.58 -16.41
C ILE A 253 -1.86 0.27 -16.34
N ASP A 254 -1.50 -0.61 -15.41
CA ASP A 254 -2.06 -1.96 -15.25
C ASP A 254 -2.49 -2.30 -13.81
N PHE A 255 -2.41 -1.32 -12.92
CA PHE A 255 -2.78 -1.46 -11.51
C PHE A 255 -3.46 -0.16 -11.05
N VAL A 256 -4.69 -0.23 -10.60
CA VAL A 256 -5.49 0.95 -10.23
C VAL A 256 -5.93 0.81 -8.78
N VAL A 257 -5.51 1.76 -7.95
CA VAL A 257 -5.96 1.86 -6.55
C VAL A 257 -6.84 3.08 -6.44
N TYR A 258 -7.98 2.98 -5.76
CA TYR A 258 -8.86 4.12 -5.63
C TYR A 258 -9.67 4.10 -4.32
N LEU A 259 -9.97 5.31 -3.84
CA LEU A 259 -11.07 5.51 -2.89
C LEU A 259 -12.30 5.90 -3.72
N PRO A 260 -13.43 5.19 -3.62
CA PRO A 260 -14.59 5.47 -4.46
C PRO A 260 -15.06 6.93 -4.32
N ASP A 261 -15.23 7.61 -5.45
CA ASP A 261 -15.69 9.00 -5.49
C ASP A 261 -16.59 9.30 -6.69
N SER A 262 -17.45 10.31 -6.55
CA SER A 262 -18.40 10.67 -7.60
C SER A 262 -17.73 11.28 -8.84
N ALA A 263 -16.59 11.95 -8.67
CA ALA A 263 -15.95 12.68 -9.75
C ALA A 263 -15.29 11.73 -10.76
N ASN A 264 -14.69 10.65 -10.27
CA ASN A 264 -13.96 9.66 -11.07
C ASN A 264 -14.73 8.36 -11.28
N TYR A 265 -16.02 8.29 -10.90
CA TYR A 265 -16.85 7.09 -10.95
C TYR A 265 -16.66 6.25 -12.23
N PHE A 266 -16.75 6.86 -13.42
CA PHE A 266 -16.63 6.13 -14.68
C PHE A 266 -15.21 5.61 -14.96
N VAL A 267 -14.17 6.33 -14.53
CA VAL A 267 -12.78 5.88 -14.67
C VAL A 267 -12.53 4.69 -13.74
N GLN A 268 -13.01 4.77 -12.49
CA GLN A 268 -12.90 3.70 -11.51
C GLN A 268 -13.67 2.45 -11.96
N ARG A 269 -14.89 2.63 -12.49
CA ARG A 269 -15.71 1.55 -13.03
C ARG A 269 -15.03 0.84 -14.20
N MET A 270 -14.54 1.59 -15.19
CA MET A 270 -13.82 0.98 -16.32
C MET A 270 -12.56 0.23 -15.87
N ALA A 271 -11.85 0.73 -14.86
CA ALA A 271 -10.70 0.03 -14.28
C ALA A 271 -11.11 -1.29 -13.59
N ALA A 272 -12.22 -1.30 -12.85
CA ALA A 272 -12.71 -2.49 -12.17
C ALA A 272 -13.28 -3.54 -13.14
N GLU A 273 -13.84 -3.10 -14.27
CA GLU A 273 -14.41 -3.97 -15.30
C GLU A 273 -13.36 -4.49 -16.32
N ASP A 274 -12.16 -3.89 -16.40
CA ASP A 274 -11.09 -4.35 -17.30
C ASP A 274 -10.32 -5.55 -16.69
N PRO A 275 -10.44 -6.77 -17.27
CA PRO A 275 -9.77 -7.97 -16.75
C PRO A 275 -8.23 -7.92 -16.88
N GLN A 276 -7.68 -6.95 -17.62
CA GLN A 276 -6.24 -6.73 -17.75
C GLN A 276 -5.67 -5.74 -16.72
N VAL A 277 -6.52 -5.21 -15.84
CA VAL A 277 -6.14 -4.27 -14.78
C VAL A 277 -6.41 -4.91 -13.43
N THR A 278 -5.44 -4.83 -12.52
CA THR A 278 -5.68 -5.15 -11.13
C THR A 278 -6.24 -3.91 -10.43
N SER A 279 -7.49 -4.00 -9.95
CA SER A 279 -8.18 -2.89 -9.29
C SER A 279 -8.35 -3.14 -7.79
N VAL A 280 -8.05 -2.13 -6.96
CA VAL A 280 -8.13 -2.19 -5.50
C VAL A 280 -8.93 -0.98 -4.99
N SER A 281 -10.12 -1.24 -4.46
CA SER A 281 -10.89 -0.23 -3.73
C SER A 281 -10.42 -0.18 -2.29
N VAL A 282 -10.12 1.01 -1.79
CA VAL A 282 -9.63 1.24 -0.42
C VAL A 282 -10.65 2.05 0.39
N THR A 283 -10.41 2.17 1.69
CA THR A 283 -11.21 3.03 2.60
C THR A 283 -10.42 4.23 3.12
N ARG A 284 -9.12 4.32 2.83
CA ARG A 284 -8.20 5.35 3.30
C ARG A 284 -7.15 5.68 2.23
N GLU A 285 -6.93 6.95 1.95
CA GLU A 285 -6.15 7.38 0.77
C GLU A 285 -4.65 7.10 0.89
N ASP A 286 -4.06 7.28 2.07
CA ASP A 286 -2.63 7.02 2.30
C ASP A 286 -2.30 5.52 2.33
N GLU A 287 -3.27 4.67 2.74
CA GLU A 287 -3.20 3.22 2.56
C GLU A 287 -3.19 2.87 1.06
N GLY A 288 -4.10 3.48 0.28
CA GLY A 288 -4.14 3.29 -1.17
C GLY A 288 -2.84 3.72 -1.87
N LEU A 289 -2.24 4.83 -1.43
CA LEU A 289 -0.93 5.27 -1.89
C LEU A 289 0.15 4.23 -1.61
N ALA A 290 0.18 3.67 -0.40
CA ALA A 290 1.13 2.64 -0.01
C ALA A 290 0.94 1.32 -0.78
N ILE A 291 -0.31 0.90 -1.08
CA ILE A 291 -0.59 -0.25 -1.94
C ILE A 291 -0.06 -0.02 -3.36
N ALA A 292 -0.34 1.14 -3.95
CA ALA A 292 0.15 1.50 -5.28
C ALA A 292 1.69 1.48 -5.31
N MET A 293 2.34 2.09 -4.32
CA MET A 293 3.79 2.09 -4.16
C MET A 293 4.38 0.67 -4.02
N GLY A 294 3.73 -0.21 -3.25
CA GLY A 294 4.12 -1.63 -3.17
C GLY A 294 4.03 -2.33 -4.51
N ALA A 295 2.94 -2.09 -5.26
CA ALA A 295 2.76 -2.65 -6.60
C ALA A 295 3.85 -2.15 -7.59
N PHE A 296 4.25 -0.89 -7.51
CA PHE A 296 5.37 -0.34 -8.29
C PHE A 296 6.70 -1.05 -7.98
N MET A 297 6.98 -1.30 -6.70
CA MET A 297 8.17 -2.07 -6.30
C MET A 297 8.10 -3.50 -6.84
N GLY A 298 6.90 -4.09 -6.93
CA GLY A 298 6.62 -5.36 -7.61
C GLY A 298 6.58 -5.30 -9.14
N GLY A 299 6.97 -4.17 -9.75
CA GLY A 299 7.11 -4.03 -11.20
C GLY A 299 5.83 -3.75 -11.97
N ARG A 300 4.72 -3.44 -11.28
CA ARG A 300 3.47 -2.96 -11.91
C ARG A 300 3.56 -1.48 -12.26
N ASN A 301 2.59 -1.03 -13.05
CA ASN A 301 2.44 0.37 -13.45
C ASN A 301 1.20 0.98 -12.77
N PRO A 302 1.32 1.42 -11.50
CA PRO A 302 0.17 1.83 -10.72
C PRO A 302 -0.27 3.28 -10.95
N VAL A 303 -1.58 3.50 -10.78
CA VAL A 303 -2.18 4.81 -10.55
C VAL A 303 -3.05 4.77 -9.29
N LEU A 304 -3.00 5.84 -8.50
CA LEU A 304 -3.91 6.12 -7.39
C LEU A 304 -4.96 7.14 -7.85
N ILE A 305 -6.24 6.87 -7.65
CA ILE A 305 -7.35 7.79 -7.95
C ILE A 305 -8.07 8.13 -6.64
N ILE A 306 -7.98 9.37 -6.19
CA ILE A 306 -8.51 9.82 -4.90
C ILE A 306 -9.07 11.24 -4.98
N GLU A 307 -9.74 11.69 -3.92
CA GLU A 307 -10.08 13.10 -3.76
C GLU A 307 -8.89 13.90 -3.20
N ALA A 308 -8.89 15.22 -3.46
CA ALA A 308 -7.89 16.14 -2.92
C ALA A 308 -7.76 16.09 -1.37
N SER A 309 -8.82 15.72 -0.66
CA SER A 309 -8.83 15.55 0.81
C SER A 309 -7.80 14.55 1.29
N GLY A 310 -7.62 13.46 0.55
CA GLY A 310 -6.70 12.39 0.91
C GLY A 310 -5.23 12.78 0.87
N LEU A 311 -4.87 13.80 0.08
CA LEU A 311 -3.48 14.23 -0.08
C LEU A 311 -2.89 14.77 1.24
N GLY A 312 -3.72 15.34 2.12
CA GLY A 312 -3.28 15.76 3.46
C GLY A 312 -2.86 14.58 4.36
N LEU A 313 -3.54 13.44 4.23
CA LEU A 313 -3.22 12.21 4.98
C LEU A 313 -1.97 11.51 4.42
N CYS A 314 -1.68 11.70 3.14
CA CYS A 314 -0.59 11.03 2.43
C CYS A 314 0.82 11.57 2.74
N THR A 315 0.95 12.62 3.55
CA THR A 315 2.23 13.33 3.76
C THR A 315 3.36 12.43 4.28
N LEU A 316 3.05 11.53 5.21
CA LEU A 316 4.03 10.57 5.74
C LEU A 316 4.46 9.56 4.67
N ALA A 317 3.51 8.98 3.94
CA ALA A 317 3.79 8.05 2.83
C ALA A 317 4.62 8.73 1.72
N PHE A 318 4.28 9.95 1.32
CA PHE A 318 5.07 10.72 0.35
C PHE A 318 6.51 10.93 0.81
N SER A 319 6.71 11.32 2.06
CA SER A 319 8.03 11.61 2.60
C SER A 319 8.89 10.35 2.71
N THR A 320 8.31 9.25 3.18
CA THR A 320 9.05 8.04 3.52
C THR A 320 9.09 7.04 2.36
N LEU A 321 7.94 6.60 1.87
CA LEU A 321 7.87 5.64 0.76
C LEU A 321 8.27 6.31 -0.56
N GLY A 322 7.76 7.51 -0.81
CA GLY A 322 8.00 8.28 -2.05
C GLY A 322 9.42 8.79 -2.19
N HIS A 323 9.86 9.67 -1.27
CA HIS A 323 11.16 10.34 -1.39
C HIS A 323 12.33 9.51 -0.92
N GLU A 324 12.24 8.97 0.29
CA GLU A 324 13.34 8.22 0.90
C GLU A 324 13.51 6.86 0.20
N GLN A 325 12.42 6.13 -0.04
CA GLN A 325 12.50 4.77 -0.60
C GLN A 325 12.25 4.66 -2.10
N ARG A 326 11.95 5.78 -2.79
CA ARG A 326 11.74 5.83 -4.25
C ARG A 326 10.64 4.90 -4.76
N MET A 327 9.62 4.66 -3.93
CA MET A 327 8.42 3.98 -4.37
C MET A 327 7.53 4.99 -5.10
N ALA A 328 7.19 4.73 -6.35
CA ALA A 328 6.60 5.73 -7.24
C ALA A 328 5.20 5.30 -7.72
N THR A 329 4.34 6.27 -8.01
CA THR A 329 3.03 6.01 -8.63
C THR A 329 2.54 7.28 -9.32
N LEU A 330 1.65 7.14 -10.31
CA LEU A 330 0.83 8.24 -10.78
C LEU A 330 -0.32 8.46 -9.79
N ILE A 331 -0.73 9.71 -9.60
CA ILE A 331 -1.87 10.08 -8.77
C ILE A 331 -2.79 10.95 -9.61
N LEU A 332 -4.05 10.56 -9.75
CA LEU A 332 -5.10 11.39 -10.29
C LEU A 332 -5.98 11.85 -9.14
N TYR A 333 -6.29 13.13 -9.07
CA TYR A 333 -7.16 13.62 -8.01
C TYR A 333 -8.19 14.65 -8.46
N GLY A 334 -9.42 14.47 -7.99
CA GLY A 334 -10.53 15.40 -8.19
C GLY A 334 -10.62 16.45 -7.09
N HIS A 335 -11.70 17.25 -7.09
CA HIS A 335 -12.01 18.24 -6.05
C HIS A 335 -10.84 19.20 -5.76
N ASN A 336 -10.30 19.82 -6.81
CA ASN A 336 -9.14 20.71 -6.74
C ASN A 336 -9.51 22.20 -6.81
N PHE A 337 -8.51 23.09 -6.81
CA PHE A 337 -8.69 24.54 -6.77
C PHE A 337 -8.99 25.19 -8.14
N ALA A 338 -9.30 24.42 -9.18
CA ALA A 338 -9.77 24.98 -10.44
C ALA A 338 -11.14 25.66 -10.28
N LEU A 339 -11.40 26.66 -11.11
CA LEU A 339 -12.69 27.32 -11.18
C LEU A 339 -13.79 26.36 -11.64
N GLY A 340 -15.03 26.63 -11.25
CA GLY A 340 -16.21 25.86 -11.69
C GLY A 340 -16.64 24.77 -10.72
N GLU A 341 -15.97 24.58 -9.57
CA GLU A 341 -16.52 23.66 -8.58
C GLU A 341 -17.56 24.30 -7.64
N VAL A 342 -18.70 23.62 -7.55
CA VAL A 342 -19.93 24.05 -6.88
C VAL A 342 -20.09 23.60 -5.42
N ARG A 343 -19.27 22.65 -4.95
CA ARG A 343 -19.41 22.06 -3.60
C ARG A 343 -18.51 22.77 -2.59
N ASP A 344 -19.06 23.18 -1.47
CA ASP A 344 -18.37 23.88 -0.37
C ASP A 344 -17.56 22.94 0.53
N VAL A 345 -18.03 21.71 0.76
CA VAL A 345 -17.40 20.71 1.65
C VAL A 345 -15.97 20.35 1.26
N HIS A 346 -15.59 20.54 -0.01
CA HIS A 346 -14.22 20.31 -0.48
C HIS A 346 -13.38 21.61 -0.53
N ALA A 347 -13.90 22.78 -0.14
CA ALA A 347 -13.15 24.03 -0.19
C ALA A 347 -11.87 24.00 0.66
N CYS A 348 -11.96 23.49 1.89
CA CYS A 348 -10.81 23.39 2.80
C CYS A 348 -9.75 22.38 2.31
N THR A 349 -10.17 21.27 1.69
CA THR A 349 -9.25 20.23 1.20
C THR A 349 -8.49 20.69 -0.03
N ARG A 350 -9.11 21.54 -0.87
CA ARG A 350 -8.46 22.21 -2.01
C ARG A 350 -7.33 23.14 -1.60
N TRP A 351 -7.47 23.85 -0.49
CA TRP A 351 -6.44 24.76 0.02
C TRP A 351 -5.18 24.02 0.47
N VAL A 352 -5.31 22.74 0.84
CA VAL A 352 -4.20 21.97 1.39
C VAL A 352 -3.52 21.11 0.31
N ALA A 353 -4.28 20.58 -0.65
CA ALA A 353 -3.77 19.63 -1.65
C ALA A 353 -2.54 20.14 -2.44
N GLY A 354 -2.68 21.26 -3.16
CA GLY A 354 -1.57 21.84 -3.93
C GLY A 354 -0.38 22.22 -3.05
N PRO A 355 -0.57 23.02 -1.98
CA PRO A 355 0.51 23.41 -1.08
C PRO A 355 1.24 22.23 -0.41
N VAL A 356 0.54 21.14 -0.08
CA VAL A 356 1.19 19.92 0.46
C VAL A 356 2.06 19.25 -0.59
N LEU A 357 1.57 19.11 -1.83
CA LEU A 357 2.37 18.56 -2.93
C LEU A 357 3.62 19.42 -3.18
N ASP A 358 3.47 20.75 -3.18
CA ASP A 358 4.57 21.69 -3.37
C ASP A 358 5.58 21.64 -2.21
N ALA A 359 5.10 21.63 -0.96
CA ALA A 359 5.95 21.54 0.23
C ALA A 359 6.76 20.24 0.24
N LEU A 360 6.13 19.15 -0.19
CA LEU A 360 6.78 17.85 -0.35
C LEU A 360 7.57 17.75 -1.66
N ARG A 361 7.55 18.75 -2.55
CA ARG A 361 8.22 18.71 -3.86
C ARG A 361 7.79 17.53 -4.73
N ILE A 362 6.50 17.17 -4.65
CA ILE A 362 5.89 16.19 -5.55
C ILE A 362 5.54 16.91 -6.87
N PRO A 363 6.12 16.50 -8.01
CA PRO A 363 5.74 17.06 -9.30
C PRO A 363 4.23 16.96 -9.51
N ASN A 364 3.59 18.08 -9.78
CA ASN A 364 2.15 18.15 -9.94
C ASN A 364 1.76 19.11 -11.06
N LEU A 365 0.62 18.84 -11.70
CA LEU A 365 0.01 19.75 -12.67
C LEU A 365 -1.50 19.59 -12.74
N THR A 366 -2.17 20.57 -13.33
CA THR A 366 -3.62 20.52 -13.57
C THR A 366 -3.91 20.29 -15.05
N LEU A 367 -4.69 19.25 -15.33
CA LEU A 367 -5.25 19.01 -16.66
C LEU A 367 -6.43 19.98 -16.84
N MET A 368 -6.34 20.92 -17.79
CA MET A 368 -7.39 21.94 -17.98
C MET A 368 -8.34 21.64 -19.14
N ASP A 369 -7.89 20.90 -20.15
CA ASP A 369 -8.69 20.45 -21.30
C ASP A 369 -8.54 18.92 -21.45
N ILE A 370 -9.66 18.22 -21.63
CA ILE A 370 -9.68 16.77 -21.81
C ILE A 370 -8.85 16.31 -23.02
N LYS A 371 -8.70 17.16 -24.05
CA LYS A 371 -7.90 16.87 -25.24
C LYS A 371 -6.41 16.70 -24.95
N ASP A 372 -5.93 17.29 -23.85
CA ASP A 372 -4.53 17.20 -23.45
C ASP A 372 -4.24 15.93 -22.63
N ALA A 373 -5.28 15.19 -22.21
CA ALA A 373 -5.13 14.01 -21.34
C ALA A 373 -4.15 12.96 -21.89
N PRO A 374 -4.17 12.58 -23.19
CA PRO A 374 -3.24 11.58 -23.71
C PRO A 374 -1.78 12.01 -23.57
N LEU A 375 -1.48 13.28 -23.82
CA LEU A 375 -0.13 13.82 -23.69
C LEU A 375 0.27 13.93 -22.21
N ILE A 376 -0.57 14.57 -21.39
CA ILE A 376 -0.28 14.83 -19.99
C ILE A 376 -0.08 13.54 -19.19
N ILE A 377 -1.00 12.59 -19.29
CA ILE A 377 -0.91 11.31 -18.56
C ILE A 377 0.34 10.54 -18.98
N LYS A 378 0.65 10.51 -20.28
CA LYS A 378 1.87 9.88 -20.80
C LYS A 378 3.15 10.53 -20.27
N GLN A 379 3.21 11.86 -20.21
CA GLN A 379 4.39 12.57 -19.67
C GLN A 379 4.49 12.41 -18.15
N ALA A 380 3.37 12.50 -17.44
CA ALA A 380 3.34 12.27 -15.99
C ALA A 380 3.86 10.87 -15.66
N TRP A 381 3.37 9.83 -16.36
CA TRP A 381 3.84 8.46 -16.17
C TRP A 381 5.31 8.25 -16.54
N ARG A 382 5.79 8.90 -17.60
CA ARG A 382 7.23 8.91 -17.95
C ARG A 382 8.07 9.52 -16.84
N THR A 383 7.60 10.59 -16.22
CA THR A 383 8.26 11.22 -15.06
C THR A 383 8.28 10.27 -13.87
N VAL A 384 7.15 9.63 -13.54
CA VAL A 384 7.07 8.61 -12.46
C VAL A 384 8.14 7.54 -12.65
N ARG A 385 8.24 6.97 -13.85
CA ARG A 385 9.21 5.90 -14.15
C ARG A 385 10.65 6.40 -14.22
N GLY A 386 10.87 7.55 -14.86
CA GLY A 386 12.21 8.07 -15.13
C GLY A 386 12.88 8.66 -13.88
N GLN A 387 12.09 9.26 -12.99
CA GLN A 387 12.59 9.90 -11.76
C GLN A 387 12.34 9.06 -10.50
N MET A 388 11.59 7.95 -10.62
CA MET A 388 11.17 7.10 -9.50
C MET A 388 10.58 7.92 -8.35
N CYS A 389 9.65 8.81 -8.70
CA CYS A 389 8.95 9.67 -7.76
C CYS A 389 7.44 9.65 -8.02
N PRO A 390 6.62 9.92 -7.00
CA PRO A 390 5.20 10.15 -7.22
C PRO A 390 4.97 11.39 -8.10
N VAL A 391 3.95 11.35 -8.96
CA VAL A 391 3.53 12.51 -9.76
C VAL A 391 2.02 12.64 -9.67
N ALA A 392 1.53 13.85 -9.44
CA ALA A 392 0.11 14.13 -9.30
C ALA A 392 -0.43 14.90 -10.51
N VAL A 393 -1.60 14.48 -11.01
CA VAL A 393 -2.36 15.18 -12.04
C VAL A 393 -3.74 15.50 -11.47
N SER A 394 -4.01 16.79 -11.35
CA SER A 394 -5.28 17.33 -10.89
C SER A 394 -6.31 17.27 -12.02
N LEU A 395 -7.50 16.76 -11.73
CA LEU A 395 -8.64 16.61 -12.65
C LEU A 395 -9.81 17.50 -12.20
N PRO A 396 -9.93 18.73 -12.71
CA PRO A 396 -11.06 19.62 -12.44
C PRO A 396 -12.40 19.03 -12.85
N LEU A 397 -13.48 19.52 -12.23
CA LEU A 397 -14.84 19.06 -12.51
C LEU A 397 -15.17 19.17 -14.00
N HIS A 398 -14.87 20.30 -14.65
CA HIS A 398 -15.17 20.53 -16.08
C HIS A 398 -14.45 19.58 -17.04
N VAL A 399 -13.36 18.94 -16.61
CA VAL A 399 -12.62 17.94 -17.39
C VAL A 399 -13.30 16.57 -17.35
N LEU A 400 -14.01 16.26 -16.28
CA LEU A 400 -14.64 14.95 -16.09
C LEU A 400 -16.17 14.99 -16.25
N TRP A 401 -16.79 16.17 -16.15
CA TRP A 401 -18.24 16.35 -16.08
C TRP A 401 -18.74 17.20 -17.24
N ASP A 402 -19.98 16.93 -17.67
CA ASP A 402 -20.73 17.77 -18.61
C ASP A 402 -21.57 18.78 -17.81
N GLU A 403 -21.79 19.97 -18.37
CA GLU A 403 -22.56 21.06 -17.73
C GLU A 403 -24.07 20.84 -17.76
#